data_AF-A0A7V4EIH7-F1
#
_entry.id   AF-A0A7V4EIH7-F1
#
_cell.length_a   1.000
_cell.length_b   1.000
_cell.length_c   1.000
_cell.angle_alpha   90.00
_cell.angle_beta   90.00
_cell.angle_gamma   90.00
#
_symmetry.space_group_name_H-M   'P 1'
#
loop_
_entity.id
_entity.type
_entity.pdbx_description
1 polymer ?
#
loop_
_entity_poly.entity_id
_entity_poly.type
_entity_poly.pdbx_seq_one_letter_code
_entity_poly.pdbx_strand_id
1 'polypeptide(L)' 'MRIEAAELRILELPLKFRFETSFGVQTKRTILLLRLFGEGLEGLGEGVMERLPLYREET' A
#
# COMPACT_ATOMS: atom_id res chain seq x y z
N MET A 1 -9.37 23.35 0.60
CA MET A 1 -8.44 22.21 0.61
C MET A 1 -7.37 22.42 -0.44
N ARG A 2 -6.16 22.80 0.00
CA ARG A 2 -4.95 22.89 -0.82
C ARG A 2 -3.94 21.84 -0.35
N ILE A 3 -3.39 21.05 -1.28
CA ILE A 3 -2.30 20.11 -1.00
C ILE A 3 -0.97 20.87 -1.10
N GLU A 4 -0.13 20.73 -0.08
CA GLU A 4 1.18 21.39 0.04
C GLU A 4 2.33 20.45 -0.29
N ALA A 5 2.20 19.18 0.11
CA ALA A 5 3.19 18.15 -0.17
C ALA A 5 2.55 16.75 -0.20
N ALA A 6 3.28 15.82 -0.80
CA ALA A 6 2.96 14.39 -0.80
C ALA A 6 4.23 13.58 -0.53
N GLU A 7 4.12 12.59 0.36
CA GLU A 7 5.14 11.57 0.59
C GLU A 7 4.59 10.20 0.18
N LEU A 8 5.39 9.44 -0.57
CA LEU A 8 5.14 8.02 -0.83
C LEU A 8 6.19 7.18 -0.09
N ARG A 9 5.72 6.15 0.61
CA ARG A 9 6.58 5.15 1.24
C ARG A 9 6.13 3.76 0.83
N ILE A 10 7.08 2.93 0.40
CA ILE A 10 6.85 1.50 0.19
C ILE A 10 7.34 0.76 1.44
N LEU A 11 6.44 0.06 2.09
CA LEU A 11 6.71 -0.76 3.27
C LEU A 11 6.57 -2.24 2.91
N GLU A 12 7.33 -3.10 3.59
CA GLU A 12 7.16 -4.55 3.53
C GLU A 12 6.91 -5.06 4.95
N LEU A 13 5.76 -5.71 5.17
CA LEU A 13 5.40 -6.29 6.46
C LEU A 13 5.24 -7.81 6.34
N PRO A 14 5.84 -8.60 7.23
CA PRO A 14 5.60 -10.05 7.26
C PRO A 14 4.16 -10.34 7.69
N LEU A 15 3.53 -11.33 7.06
CA LEU A 15 2.23 -11.83 7.50
C LEU A 15 2.42 -12.76 8.70
N LYS A 16 1.49 -12.72 9.66
CA LYS A 16 1.52 -13.58 10.84
C LYS A 16 1.42 -15.07 10.49
N PHE A 17 0.75 -15.39 9.38
CA PHE A 17 0.59 -16.74 8.86
C PHE A 17 0.64 -16.71 7.34
N ARG A 18 0.94 -17.86 6.74
CA ARG A 18 0.90 -18.07 5.29
C ARG A 18 -0.54 -17.88 4.79
N PHE A 19 -0.75 -16.99 3.83
CA PHE A 19 -2.04 -16.80 3.16
C PHE A 19 -1.98 -17.40 1.76
N GLU A 20 -2.91 -18.30 1.43
CA GLU A 20 -2.91 -19.05 0.19
C GLU A 20 -4.24 -18.90 -0.54
N THR A 21 -4.17 -18.63 -1.83
CA THR A 21 -5.30 -18.42 -2.74
C THR A 21 -5.06 -19.22 -4.03
N SER A 22 -6.04 -19.25 -4.93
CA SER A 22 -5.85 -19.83 -6.27
C SER A 22 -4.76 -19.13 -7.10
N PHE A 23 -4.38 -17.90 -6.73
CA PHE A 23 -3.36 -17.11 -7.43
C PHE A 23 -1.95 -17.28 -6.82
N GLY A 24 -1.81 -18.08 -5.76
CA GLY A 24 -0.53 -18.36 -5.12
C GLY A 24 -0.53 -18.04 -3.63
N VAL A 25 0.69 -17.86 -3.10
CA VAL A 25 0.96 -17.78 -1.67
C VAL A 25 1.59 -16.46 -1.33
N GLN A 26 1.05 -15.80 -0.30
CA GLN A 26 1.62 -14.61 0.30
C GLN A 26 2.15 -14.91 1.71
N THR A 27 3.37 -14.45 1.99
CA THR A 27 4.00 -14.49 3.32
C THR A 27 4.38 -13.10 3.82
N LYS A 28 4.25 -12.09 2.96
CA LYS A 28 4.54 -10.69 3.23
C LYS A 28 3.60 -9.82 2.41
N ARG A 29 3.34 -8.61 2.90
CA ARG A 29 2.53 -7.60 2.25
C ARG A 29 3.39 -6.42 1.85
N THR A 30 3.23 -5.94 0.63
CA THR A 30 3.80 -4.68 0.18
C THR A 30 2.75 -3.60 0.31
N ILE A 31 3.10 -2.48 0.92
CA ILE A 31 2.15 -1.40 1.22
C ILE A 31 2.70 -0.11 0.64
N LEU A 32 1.94 0.52 -0.26
CA LEU A 32 2.20 1.89 -0.69
C LEU A 32 1.43 2.84 0.24
N LEU A 33 2.14 3.54 1.12
CA LEU A 33 1.57 4.54 2.01
C LEU A 33 1.73 5.92 1.40
N LEU A 34 0.62 6.60 1.15
CA LEU A 34 0.55 8.00 0.77
C LEU A 34 0.29 8.85 2.01
N ARG A 35 1.15 9.83 2.26
CA ARG A 35 0.88 10.91 3.21
C ARG A 35 0.74 12.22 2.46
N LEU A 36 -0.42 12.86 2.59
CA LEU A 36 -0.68 14.21 2.06
C LEU A 36 -0.63 15.22 3.19
N PHE A 37 -0.08 16.40 2.91
CA PHE A 37 -0.04 17.52 3.83
C PHE A 37 -0.81 18.69 3.24
N GLY A 38 -1.52 19.43 4.09
CA GLY A 38 -2.19 20.66 3.70
C GLY A 38 -2.83 21.37 4.87
N GLU A 39 -2.71 22.69 4.91
CA GLU A 39 -3.37 23.55 5.90
C GLU A 39 -3.00 23.17 7.35
N GLY A 40 -1.76 22.71 7.57
CA GLY A 40 -1.27 22.24 8.88
C GLY A 40 -1.76 20.85 9.31
N LEU A 41 -2.49 20.14 8.45
CA LEU A 41 -3.00 18.79 8.69
C LEU A 41 -2.27 17.75 7.83
N GLU A 42 -2.36 16.50 8.25
CA GLU A 42 -1.92 15.33 7.48
C GLU A 42 -3.07 14.35 7.25
N GLY A 43 -3.06 13.73 6.07
CA GLY A 43 -3.97 12.64 5.70
C GLY A 43 -3.17 11.43 5.22
N LEU A 44 -3.62 10.23 5.59
CA LEU A 44 -3.00 8.97 5.19
C LEU A 44 -3.93 8.19 4.27
N GLY A 45 -3.37 7.64 3.20
CA GLY A 45 -4.03 6.72 2.29
C GLY A 45 -3.14 5.52 2.00
N GLU A 46 -3.76 4.37 1.78
CA GLU A 46 -3.06 3.12 1.52
C GLU A 46 -3.45 2.56 0.16
N GLY A 47 -2.44 2.23 -0.66
CA GLY A 47 -2.61 1.44 -1.86
C GLY A 47 -2.79 -0.04 -1.52
N VAL A 48 -3.77 -0.69 -2.16
CA VAL A 48 -4.08 -2.12 -1.97
C VAL A 48 -3.63 -2.98 -3.16
N MET A 49 -2.84 -2.40 -4.07
CA MET A 49 -2.23 -3.13 -5.17
C MET A 49 -1.16 -4.11 -4.66
N GLU A 50 -0.84 -5.08 -5.51
CA GLU A 50 0.20 -6.07 -5.27
C GLU A 50 1.39 -5.80 -6.19
N ARG A 51 2.59 -6.27 -5.86
CA ARG A 51 3.77 -6.09 -6.73
C ARG A 51 3.63 -6.70 -8.12
N LEU A 52 2.73 -7.67 -8.24
CA LEU A 52 2.41 -8.39 -9.45
C LEU A 52 0.88 -8.37 -9.61
N PRO A 53 0.35 -8.35 -10.83
CA PRO A 53 -1.08 -8.19 -11.09
C PRO A 53 -1.85 -9.51 -10.89
N LEU A 54 -1.74 -10.10 -9.70
CA LEU A 54 -2.27 -11.43 -9.38
C LEU A 54 -3.78 -11.39 -9.07
N TYR A 55 -4.24 -10.33 -8.43
CA TYR A 55 -5.66 -10.12 -8.12
C TYR A 55 -6.35 -9.20 -9.13
N ARG A 56 -5.70 -8.09 -9.47
CA ARG A 56 -6.12 -7.09 -10.46
C ARG A 56 -4.91 -6.54 -11.21
N GLU A 57 -5.18 -5.77 -12.24
CA GLU A 57 -4.23 -5.26 -13.23
C GLU A 57 -3.23 -4.22 -12.69
N GLU A 58 -3.55 -3.55 -11.58
CA GLU A 58 -2.72 -2.51 -10.96
C GLU A 58 -1.54 -3.11 -10.17
N THR A 59 -0.37 -2.44 -10.23
CA THR A 59 0.87 -2.84 -9.53
C THR A 59 1.67 -1.65 -9.02
#